data_AF-A0A258A400-F1
#
_entry.id   AF-A0A258A400-F1
#
_cell.length_a   1.000
_cell.length_b   1.000
_cell.length_c   1.000
_cell.angle_alpha   90.00
_cell.angle_beta   90.00
_cell.angle_gamma   90.00
#
_symmetry.space_group_name_H-M   'P 1'
#
loop_
_entity.id
_entity.type
_entity.pdbx_description
1 polymer ?
#
loop_
_entity_poly.entity_id
_entity_poly.type
_entity_poly.pdbx_seq_one_letter_code
_entity_poly.pdbx_strand_id
1 'polypeptide(L)'
;MPEKKPADTVIMVHETVLQSWARDAGTLALFAALIGIGILADSSAMQWAGAIMAFITTCARASGRVERLSIAEARARLNALEGKSDG
;
A
#
# COMPACT_ATOMS: atom_id res chain seq x y z
N MET A 1 30.20 -14.91 1.82
CA MET A 1 29.15 -14.18 1.07
C MET A 1 27.83 -14.54 1.73
N PRO A 2 27.08 -13.60 2.33
CA PRO A 2 25.81 -13.93 2.97
C PRO A 2 24.80 -14.36 1.91
N GLU A 3 24.32 -15.59 2.04
CA GLU A 3 23.30 -16.21 1.22
C GLU A 3 21.99 -15.43 1.38
N LYS A 4 21.54 -14.79 0.29
CA LYS A 4 20.31 -13.99 0.28
C LYS A 4 19.13 -14.95 0.29
N LYS A 5 18.54 -15.18 1.47
CA LYS A 5 17.30 -15.96 1.65
C LYS A 5 16.29 -15.50 0.59
N PRO A 6 15.66 -16.41 -0.18
CA PRO A 6 14.67 -16.01 -1.17
C PRO A 6 13.62 -15.15 -0.47
N ALA A 7 13.34 -13.97 -1.03
CA ALA A 7 12.38 -13.06 -0.43
C ALA A 7 11.02 -13.78 -0.37
N ASP A 8 10.51 -14.01 0.84
CA ASP A 8 9.22 -14.65 1.08
C ASP A 8 8.16 -13.90 0.27
N THR A 9 7.73 -14.50 -0.85
CA THR A 9 6.81 -13.87 -1.79
C THR A 9 5.39 -14.13 -1.29
N VAL A 10 4.83 -13.14 -0.60
CA VAL A 10 3.48 -13.23 -0.04
C VAL A 10 2.44 -12.94 -1.14
N ILE A 11 1.68 -13.97 -1.51
CA ILE A 11 0.55 -13.84 -2.43
C ILE A 11 -0.73 -13.66 -1.61
N MET A 12 -1.34 -12.48 -1.66
CA MET A 12 -2.55 -12.17 -0.91
C MET A 12 -3.78 -12.63 -1.69
N VAL A 13 -4.39 -13.75 -1.26
CA VAL A 13 -5.48 -14.43 -2.00
C VAL A 13 -6.86 -13.81 -1.75
N HIS A 14 -7.08 -13.22 -0.57
CA HIS A 14 -8.33 -12.55 -0.21
C HIS A 14 -8.04 -11.25 0.54
N GLU A 15 -8.48 -10.13 -0.01
CA GLU A 15 -8.61 -8.87 0.71
C GLU A 15 -10.09 -8.71 1.08
N THR A 16 -10.39 -8.60 2.36
CA THR A 16 -11.78 -8.32 2.79
C THR A 16 -12.09 -6.85 2.59
N VAL A 17 -13.35 -6.53 2.32
CA VAL A 17 -13.83 -5.14 2.18
C VAL A 17 -13.43 -4.31 3.41
N LEU A 18 -13.56 -4.90 4.61
CA LEU A 18 -13.20 -4.24 5.85
C LEU A 18 -11.70 -3.89 5.93
N GLN A 19 -10.83 -4.78 5.46
CA GLN A 19 -9.38 -4.54 5.43
C GLN A 19 -9.01 -3.43 4.45
N SER A 20 -9.70 -3.36 3.31
CA SER A 20 -9.52 -2.29 2.33
C SER A 20 -9.96 -0.93 2.92
N TRP A 21 -11.13 -0.89 3.56
CA TRP A 21 -11.64 0.29 4.26
C TRP A 21 -10.72 0.74 5.41
N ALA A 22 -10.19 -0.19 6.21
CA ALA A 22 -9.28 0.15 7.30
C ALA A 22 -7.98 0.78 6.79
N ARG A 23 -7.44 0.26 5.68
CA ARG A 23 -6.23 0.81 5.04
C ARG A 23 -6.47 2.23 4.50
N ASP A 24 -7.63 2.45 3.90
CA ASP A 24 -7.99 3.75 3.34
C ASP A 24 -8.34 4.76 4.46
N ALA A 25 -8.97 4.32 5.55
CA ALA A 25 -9.24 5.14 6.73
C ALA A 25 -7.95 5.66 7.39
N GLY A 26 -6.90 4.84 7.47
CA GLY A 26 -5.59 5.29 7.98
C GLY A 26 -4.96 6.38 7.11
N THR A 27 -5.14 6.29 5.79
CA THR A 27 -4.66 7.32 4.86
C THR A 27 -5.45 8.63 5.03
N LEU A 28 -6.77 8.52 5.21
CA LEU A 28 -7.64 9.67 5.45
C LEU A 28 -7.35 10.34 6.80
N ALA A 29 -7.11 9.56 7.85
CA ALA A 29 -6.74 10.07 9.17
C ALA A 29 -5.40 10.83 9.13
N LEU A 30 -4.41 10.32 8.40
CA LEU A 30 -3.13 11.00 8.21
C LEU A 30 -3.30 12.36 7.53
N PHE A 31 -4.16 12.45 6.51
CA PHE A 31 -4.44 13.71 5.82
C PHE A 31 -5.19 14.71 6.71
N ALA A 32 -6.18 14.22 7.45
CA ALA A 32 -6.90 15.04 8.42
C ALA A 32 -5.96 15.59 9.51
N ALA A 33 -4.98 14.80 9.98
CA ALA A 33 -3.99 15.26 10.94
C ALA A 33 -3.06 16.34 10.36
N LEU A 34 -2.54 16.15 9.15
CA LEU A 34 -1.64 17.11 8.51
C LEU A 34 -2.33 18.45 8.22
N ILE A 35 -3.55 18.42 7.71
CA ILE A 35 -4.35 19.63 7.44
C ILE A 35 -4.82 20.26 8.76
N GLY A 36 -5.25 19.44 9.72
CA GLY A 36 -5.73 19.86 11.03
C GLY A 36 -4.67 20.62 11.84
N ILE A 37 -3.40 20.21 11.76
CA ILE A 37 -2.29 20.97 12.37
C ILE A 37 -2.16 22.37 11.77
N GLY A 38 -2.34 22.52 10.44
CA GLY A 38 -2.33 23.81 9.77
C GLY A 38 -3.53 24.70 10.15
N ILE A 39 -4.68 24.11 10.46
CA ILE A 39 -5.86 24.83 10.98
C ILE A 39 -5.60 25.30 12.42
N LEU A 40 -5.08 24.42 13.29
CA LEU A 40 -4.77 24.78 14.68
C LEU A 40 -3.70 25.88 14.78
N ALA A 41 -2.77 25.93 13.83
CA ALA A 41 -1.73 26.95 13.76
C ALA A 41 -2.15 28.23 13.00
N ASP A 42 -3.41 28.33 12.55
CA ASP A 42 -3.96 29.42 11.75
C ASP A 42 -3.09 29.81 10.53
N SER A 43 -2.43 28.81 9.94
CA SER A 43 -1.48 29.01 8.83
C SER A 43 -2.02 28.40 7.55
N SER A 44 -2.58 29.26 6.71
CA SER A 44 -3.11 28.89 5.40
C SER A 44 -2.02 28.23 4.52
N ALA A 45 -0.77 28.69 4.61
CA ALA A 45 0.35 28.05 3.90
C ALA A 45 0.58 26.60 4.36
N MET A 46 0.49 26.30 5.66
CA MET A 46 0.65 24.94 6.18
C MET A 46 -0.53 24.03 5.82
N GLN A 47 -1.74 24.58 5.73
CA GLN A 47 -2.92 23.83 5.26
C GLN A 47 -2.74 23.39 3.81
N TRP A 48 -2.31 24.30 2.93
CA TRP A 48 -2.05 23.99 1.51
C TRP A 48 -0.85 23.06 1.33
N ALA A 49 0.22 23.23 2.11
CA ALA A 49 1.36 22.32 2.09
C ALA A 49 0.95 20.89 2.50
N GLY A 50 0.14 20.76 3.56
CA GLY A 50 -0.42 19.48 3.99
C GLY A 50 -1.31 18.85 2.91
N ALA A 51 -2.16 19.64 2.25
CA ALA A 51 -3.04 19.16 1.18
C ALA A 51 -2.25 18.69 -0.06
N ILE A 52 -1.21 19.42 -0.48
CA ILE A 52 -0.37 19.04 -1.62
C ILE A 52 0.39 17.74 -1.31
N MET A 53 0.96 17.61 -0.10
CA MET A 53 1.65 16.40 0.32
C MET A 53 0.71 15.19 0.38
N ALA A 54 -0.52 15.39 0.88
CA ALA A 54 -1.56 14.38 0.89
C ALA A 54 -1.93 13.92 -0.53
N PHE A 55 -2.09 14.88 -1.45
CA PHE A 55 -2.40 14.61 -2.84
C PHE A 55 -1.29 13.80 -3.54
N ILE A 56 -0.03 14.25 -3.44
CA ILE A 56 1.12 13.56 -4.03
C ILE A 56 1.25 12.14 -3.45
N THR A 57 1.10 11.98 -2.14
CA THR A 57 1.18 10.67 -1.47
C THR A 57 0.08 9.74 -1.96
N THR A 58 -1.16 10.25 -2.11
CA THR A 58 -2.28 9.47 -2.66
C THR A 58 -2.00 9.03 -4.09
N CYS A 59 -1.56 9.95 -4.95
CA CYS A 59 -1.22 9.64 -6.35
C CYS A 59 -0.08 8.62 -6.46
N ALA A 60 0.97 8.76 -5.64
CA ALA A 60 2.09 7.82 -5.60
C ALA A 60 1.67 6.43 -5.10
N ARG A 61 0.72 6.37 -4.15
CA ARG A 61 0.21 5.09 -3.63
C ARG A 61 -0.75 4.42 -4.61
N ALA A 62 -1.53 5.21 -5.34
CA ALA A 62 -2.44 4.74 -6.39
C ALA A 62 -1.69 4.25 -7.64
N SER A 63 -0.51 4.80 -7.94
CA SER A 63 0.32 4.36 -9.06
C SER A 63 1.09 3.06 -8.78
N GLY A 64 1.14 2.61 -7.52
CA GLY A 64 1.66 1.30 -7.14
C GLY A 64 0.87 0.19 -7.83
N ARG A 65 1.39 -0.33 -8.95
CA ARG A 65 0.83 -1.50 -9.63
C ARG A 65 1.00 -2.73 -8.74
N VAL A 66 -0.06 -3.09 -8.03
CA VAL A 66 -0.19 -4.45 -7.49
C VAL A 66 -0.68 -5.32 -8.63
N GLU A 67 0.13 -6.31 -9.02
CA GLU A 67 -0.25 -7.31 -10.03
C GLU A 67 -1.48 -8.07 -9.51
N ARG A 68 -2.65 -7.77 -10.06
CA ARG A 68 -3.90 -8.46 -9.72
C ARG A 68 -3.96 -9.75 -10.51
N LEU A 69 -3.60 -10.85 -9.88
CA LEU A 69 -3.74 -12.20 -10.44
C LEU A 69 -5.13 -12.74 -10.12
N SER A 70 -5.76 -13.38 -11.09
CA SER A 70 -6.94 -14.21 -10.81
C SER A 70 -6.56 -15.39 -9.90
N ILE A 71 -7.54 -16.01 -9.23
CA ILE A 71 -7.28 -17.16 -8.33
C ILE A 71 -6.55 -18.29 -9.07
N ALA A 72 -6.91 -18.55 -10.34
CA ALA A 72 -6.26 -19.56 -11.17
C ALA A 72 -4.79 -19.20 -11.46
N GLU A 73 -4.51 -17.95 -11.82
CA GLU A 73 -3.15 -17.47 -12.07
C GLU A 73 -2.31 -17.40 -10.78
N ALA A 74 -2.90 -17.01 -9.65
CA ALA A 74 -2.25 -16.99 -8.35
C ALA A 74 -1.82 -18.41 -7.92
N ARG A 75 -2.70 -19.41 -8.12
CA ARG A 75 -2.37 -20.83 -7.87
C ARG A 75 -1.28 -21.33 -8.82
N ALA A 76 -1.38 -21.01 -10.11
CA ALA A 76 -0.35 -21.38 -11.09
C ALA A 76 1.02 -20.77 -10.73
N ARG A 77 1.04 -19.52 -10.25
CA ARG A 77 2.25 -18.83 -9.80
C ARG A 77 2.82 -19.42 -8.52
N LEU A 78 1.97 -19.80 -7.56
CA LEU A 78 2.40 -20.50 -6.35
C LEU A 78 3.05 -21.84 -6.68
N ASN A 79 2.40 -22.66 -7.52
CA ASN A 79 2.94 -23.95 -7.94
C ASN A 79 4.30 -23.80 -8.66
N ALA A 80 4.46 -22.75 -9.48
CA ALA A 80 5.72 -22.46 -10.16
C ALA A 80 6.84 -22.03 -9.19
N LEU A 81 6.50 -21.39 -8.07
CA LEU A 81 7.45 -21.02 -7.02
C LEU A 81 7.82 -22.22 -6.15
N GLU A 82 6.85 -23.06 -5.78
CA GLU A 82 7.07 -24.29 -5.02
C GLU A 82 7.96 -25.27 -5.81
N GLY A 83 7.65 -25.52 -7.08
CA GLY A 83 8.46 -26.42 -7.93
C GLY A 83 9.88 -25.92 -8.25
N LYS A 84 10.17 -24.63 -8.00
CA LYS A 84 11.51 -24.04 -8.15
C LYS A 84 12.33 -24.07 -6.85
N SER A 85 11.68 -24.31 -5.71
CA SER A 85 12.34 -24.37 -4.39
C SER A 85 12.80 -25.78 -4.01
N ASP A 86 12.35 -26.82 -4.72
CA ASP A 86 12.61 -28.24 -4.45
C ASP A 86 13.69 -28.88 -5.38
N GLY A 87 14.48 -28.07 -6.11
CA GLY A 87 15.57 -28.54 -6.99
C GLY A 87 16.81 -27.66 -6.88
#